data_AF-A0A4P7QEV2-F1
#
_entry.id   AF-A0A4P7QEV2-F1
#
_cell.length_a   1.000
_cell.length_b   1.000
_cell.length_c   1.000
_cell.angle_alpha   90.00
_cell.angle_beta   90.00
_cell.angle_gamma   90.00
#
_symmetry.space_group_name_H-M   'P 1'
#
loop_
_entity.id
_entity.type
_entity.pdbx_description
1 polymer ?
#
loop_
_entity_poly.entity_id
_entity_poly.type
_entity_poly.pdbx_seq_one_letter_code
_entity_poly.pdbx_strand_id
1 'polypeptide(L)'
;MRRNFRAQAPGRLWVADITYVRTLSGFAYTAFVVDVFSRKIVGVATRSTMRTDALSMEALEHALTTAGRIHGNQLIHHSDRDSQYVSLKYSTALAESKIRPSVGTVGDCYDNALAETVNGLYKAELIHAQGPWTSVGEVELATLRWVHWWNTKRIHQALDYATPQEIETEPINTGP
;
A
#
# COMPACT_ATOMS: atom_id res chain seq x y z
N MET A 1 29.46 2.11 2.88
CA MET A 1 28.73 2.26 1.59
C MET A 1 27.25 2.45 1.91
N ARG A 2 26.75 3.70 1.90
CA ARG A 2 25.33 4.01 2.18
C ARG A 2 24.52 3.71 0.92
N ARG A 3 23.76 2.62 0.90
CA ARG A 3 22.84 2.32 -0.19
C ARG A 3 21.56 3.13 0.01
N ASN A 4 21.35 4.15 -0.82
CA ASN A 4 20.10 4.90 -0.89
C ASN A 4 19.03 4.04 -1.58
N PHE A 5 18.29 3.25 -0.80
CA PHE A 5 17.05 2.58 -1.25
C PHE A 5 15.84 3.47 -0.99
N ARG A 6 15.89 4.72 -1.46
CA ARG A 6 14.72 5.61 -1.52
C ARG A 6 14.28 5.63 -2.97
N ALA A 7 13.01 5.32 -3.23
CA ALA A 7 12.38 5.69 -4.49
C ALA A 7 12.72 7.17 -4.79
N GLN A 8 13.00 7.51 -6.04
CA GLN A 8 13.52 8.86 -6.37
C GLN A 8 12.40 9.89 -6.55
N ALA A 9 11.16 9.44 -6.68
CA ALA A 9 9.97 10.24 -6.88
C ALA A 9 8.72 9.41 -6.52
N PRO A 10 7.54 10.04 -6.35
CA PRO A 10 6.28 9.33 -6.29
C PRO A 10 6.06 8.48 -7.55
N GLY A 11 5.37 7.34 -7.41
CA GLY A 11 5.01 6.46 -8.52
C GLY A 11 6.19 5.69 -9.13
N ARG A 12 7.31 5.56 -8.38
CA ARG A 12 8.48 4.76 -8.80
C ARG A 12 8.50 3.36 -8.22
N LEU A 13 8.02 3.21 -6.99
CA LEU A 13 8.01 1.94 -6.29
C LEU A 13 6.80 1.88 -5.37
N TRP A 14 5.96 0.89 -5.61
CA TRP A 14 4.87 0.51 -4.72
C TRP A 14 5.20 -0.80 -4.02
N VAL A 15 4.88 -0.87 -2.75
CA VAL A 15 4.89 -2.11 -1.98
C VAL A 15 3.46 -2.50 -1.64
N ALA A 16 3.16 -3.79 -1.70
CA ALA A 16 1.84 -4.31 -1.38
C ALA A 16 1.94 -5.52 -0.45
N ASP A 17 1.07 -5.52 0.55
CA ASP A 17 0.96 -6.61 1.52
C ASP A 17 -0.49 -6.77 2.00
N ILE A 18 -0.83 -7.97 2.45
CA ILE A 18 -2.14 -8.33 2.98
C ILE A 18 -2.01 -8.57 4.47
N THR A 19 -2.95 -8.03 5.23
CA THR A 19 -3.12 -8.37 6.63
C THR A 19 -4.53 -8.84 6.94
N TYR A 20 -4.72 -9.45 8.10
CA TYR A 20 -6.03 -9.90 8.56
C TYR A 20 -6.37 -9.34 9.94
N VAL A 21 -7.67 -9.16 10.15
CA VAL A 21 -8.31 -8.64 11.36
C VAL A 21 -9.37 -9.64 11.79
N ARG A 22 -9.36 -10.02 13.07
CA ARG A 22 -10.42 -10.85 13.66
C ARG A 22 -11.66 -10.01 13.91
N THR A 23 -12.80 -10.51 13.47
CA THR A 23 -14.13 -9.96 13.78
C THR A 23 -14.96 -11.01 14.51
N LEU A 24 -16.11 -10.62 15.06
CA LEU A 24 -17.08 -11.58 15.64
C LEU A 24 -17.68 -12.50 14.57
N SER A 25 -17.72 -12.05 13.31
CA SER A 25 -18.22 -12.80 12.16
C SER A 25 -17.15 -13.63 11.41
N GLY A 26 -15.91 -13.69 11.89
CA GLY A 26 -14.80 -14.37 11.23
C GLY A 26 -13.56 -13.50 11.07
N PHE A 27 -13.08 -13.33 9.83
CA PHE A 27 -11.92 -12.51 9.50
C PHE A 27 -12.24 -11.50 8.40
N ALA A 28 -11.70 -10.29 8.56
CA ALA A 28 -11.56 -9.32 7.48
C ALA A 28 -10.10 -9.33 7.01
N TYR A 29 -9.89 -9.37 5.71
CA TYR A 29 -8.59 -9.29 5.07
C TYR A 29 -8.47 -7.91 4.42
N THR A 30 -7.38 -7.21 4.68
CA THR A 30 -7.12 -5.87 4.15
C THR A 30 -5.82 -5.90 3.37
N ALA A 31 -5.87 -5.50 2.10
CA ALA A 31 -4.70 -5.29 1.27
C ALA A 31 -4.38 -3.80 1.21
N PHE A 32 -3.09 -3.47 1.34
CA PHE A 32 -2.60 -2.11 1.12
C PHE A 32 -1.62 -2.07 -0.05
N VAL A 33 -1.63 -0.97 -0.79
CA VAL A 33 -0.60 -0.60 -1.76
C VAL A 33 -0.05 0.75 -1.32
N VAL A 34 1.25 0.80 -1.05
CA VAL A 34 1.92 1.97 -0.45
C VAL A 34 3.00 2.47 -1.40
N ASP A 35 2.98 3.77 -1.68
CA ASP A 35 4.08 4.43 -2.37
C ASP A 35 5.28 4.60 -1.44
N VAL A 36 6.45 4.08 -1.84
CA VAL A 36 7.64 4.07 -0.98
C VAL A 36 8.21 5.47 -0.78
N PHE A 37 8.07 6.36 -1.77
CA PHE A 37 8.60 7.73 -1.69
C PHE A 37 7.76 8.59 -0.75
N SER A 38 6.46 8.71 -1.02
CA SER A 38 5.56 9.59 -0.28
C SER A 38 5.00 8.95 0.99
N ARG A 39 5.18 7.63 1.19
CA ARG A 39 4.49 6.82 2.22
C ARG A 39 2.97 6.82 2.08
N LYS A 40 2.44 7.33 0.97
CA LYS A 40 0.99 7.39 0.75
C LYS A 40 0.46 5.98 0.55
N ILE A 41 -0.63 5.65 1.22
CA ILE A 41 -1.42 4.48 0.88
C ILE A 41 -2.22 4.85 -0.37
N VAL A 42 -1.75 4.40 -1.52
CA VAL A 42 -2.35 4.70 -2.83
C VAL A 42 -3.51 3.75 -3.12
N GLY A 43 -3.46 2.52 -2.61
CA GLY A 43 -4.50 1.51 -2.78
C GLY A 43 -4.87 0.83 -1.47
N VAL A 44 -6.16 0.55 -1.29
CA VAL A 44 -6.68 -0.24 -0.18
C VAL A 44 -7.94 -0.98 -0.62
N ALA A 45 -8.09 -2.22 -0.15
CA ALA A 45 -9.32 -3.01 -0.25
C ALA A 45 -9.49 -3.86 1.02
N THR A 46 -10.74 -4.14 1.42
CA THR A 46 -11.04 -5.03 2.56
C THR A 46 -12.13 -6.03 2.19
N ARG A 47 -11.91 -7.33 2.42
CA ARG A 47 -12.84 -8.41 2.05
C ARG A 47 -12.94 -9.47 3.15
N SER A 48 -13.98 -10.29 3.09
CA SER A 48 -14.20 -11.42 4.01
C SER A 48 -13.39 -12.67 3.66
N THR A 49 -12.74 -12.70 2.50
CA THR A 49 -11.96 -13.84 2.01
C THR A 49 -10.67 -13.40 1.36
N MET A 50 -9.60 -14.15 1.65
CA MET A 50 -8.28 -14.01 1.02
C MET A 50 -8.13 -14.91 -0.23
N ARG A 51 -9.08 -15.82 -0.49
CA ARG A 51 -8.91 -16.90 -1.48
C ARG A 51 -9.05 -16.44 -2.93
N THR A 52 -9.55 -15.24 -3.17
CA THR A 52 -9.73 -14.70 -4.52
C THR A 52 -8.68 -13.63 -4.80
N ASP A 53 -8.22 -13.56 -6.04
CA ASP A 53 -7.37 -12.47 -6.53
C ASP A 53 -8.07 -11.10 -6.44
N ALA A 54 -9.39 -11.08 -6.23
CA ALA A 54 -10.22 -9.89 -6.09
C ALA A 54 -9.68 -8.88 -5.07
N LEU A 55 -9.23 -9.32 -3.89
CA LEU A 55 -8.74 -8.40 -2.86
C LEU A 55 -7.51 -7.61 -3.35
N SER A 56 -6.52 -8.29 -3.90
CA SER A 56 -5.30 -7.66 -4.43
C SER A 56 -5.63 -6.82 -5.67
N MET A 57 -6.51 -7.31 -6.55
CA MET A 57 -6.95 -6.61 -7.76
C MET A 57 -7.66 -5.30 -7.44
N GLU A 58 -8.60 -5.29 -6.50
CA GLU A 58 -9.31 -4.06 -6.10
C GLU A 58 -8.37 -3.04 -5.45
N ALA A 59 -7.41 -3.50 -4.63
CA ALA A 59 -6.40 -2.61 -4.06
C ALA A 59 -5.51 -2.01 -5.16
N LEU A 60 -5.15 -2.79 -6.19
CA LEU A 60 -4.41 -2.30 -7.36
C LEU A 60 -5.23 -1.31 -8.20
N GLU A 61 -6.50 -1.61 -8.47
CA GLU A 61 -7.42 -0.72 -9.19
C GLU A 61 -7.61 0.62 -8.46
N HIS A 62 -7.74 0.58 -7.14
CA HIS A 62 -7.75 1.78 -6.31
C HIS A 62 -6.43 2.55 -6.42
N ALA A 63 -5.28 1.86 -6.37
CA ALA A 63 -3.96 2.49 -6.54
C ALA A 63 -3.81 3.20 -7.88
N LEU A 64 -4.21 2.55 -8.98
CA LEU A 64 -4.20 3.12 -10.32
C LEU A 64 -5.09 4.36 -10.43
N THR A 65 -6.25 4.34 -9.78
CA THR A 65 -7.18 5.48 -9.77
C THR A 65 -6.62 6.65 -8.96
N THR A 66 -6.04 6.38 -7.79
CA THR A 66 -5.50 7.40 -6.88
C THR A 66 -4.20 8.03 -7.40
N ALA A 67 -3.35 7.25 -8.06
CA ALA A 67 -2.07 7.73 -8.58
C ALA A 67 -2.19 8.55 -9.87
N GLY A 68 -3.33 8.49 -10.56
CA GLY A 68 -3.51 9.16 -11.85
C GLY A 68 -2.61 8.57 -12.94
N ARG A 69 -2.06 9.41 -13.83
CA ARG A 69 -1.13 8.93 -14.88
C ARG A 69 0.23 8.60 -14.27
N ILE A 70 0.54 7.31 -14.15
CA ILE A 70 1.89 6.85 -13.87
C ILE A 70 2.80 7.26 -15.04
N HIS A 71 3.64 8.26 -14.82
CA HIS A 71 4.51 8.79 -15.85
C HIS A 71 5.72 7.85 -16.07
N GLY A 72 5.73 7.16 -17.21
CA GLY A 72 6.99 6.69 -17.84
C GLY A 72 7.40 5.22 -17.66
N ASN A 73 6.49 4.23 -17.56
CA ASN A 73 6.82 2.78 -17.52
C ASN A 73 7.89 2.39 -16.48
N GLN A 74 8.03 3.19 -15.43
CA GLN A 74 9.11 3.12 -14.45
C GLN A 74 8.61 2.74 -13.07
N LEU A 75 7.31 2.49 -12.91
CA LEU A 75 6.74 2.00 -11.67
C LEU A 75 7.09 0.52 -11.50
N ILE A 76 7.73 0.23 -10.37
CA ILE A 76 7.92 -1.12 -9.87
C ILE A 76 6.83 -1.40 -8.84
N HIS A 77 6.18 -2.56 -8.95
CA HIS A 77 5.25 -3.06 -7.95
C HIS A 77 5.85 -4.27 -7.27
N HIS A 78 6.17 -4.12 -6.00
CA HIS A 78 6.70 -5.16 -5.14
C HIS A 78 5.59 -5.71 -4.25
N SER A 79 5.48 -7.03 -4.23
CA SER A 79 4.58 -7.75 -3.34
C SER A 79 5.28 -9.02 -2.88
N ASP A 80 4.98 -9.46 -1.67
CA ASP A 80 5.43 -10.77 -1.21
C ASP A 80 4.85 -11.90 -2.08
N ARG A 81 5.51 -13.07 -2.04
CA ARG A 81 5.18 -14.27 -2.85
C ARG A 81 3.89 -14.98 -2.42
N ASP A 82 2.90 -14.23 -1.97
CA ASP A 82 1.58 -14.76 -1.70
C ASP A 82 0.89 -15.15 -3.00
N SER A 83 0.19 -16.29 -2.97
CA SER A 83 -0.41 -16.90 -4.17
C SER A 83 -1.40 -15.99 -4.89
N GLN A 84 -1.97 -15.01 -4.18
CA GLN A 84 -2.84 -13.97 -4.72
C GLN A 84 -2.08 -13.03 -5.68
N TYR A 85 -0.88 -12.59 -5.29
CA TYR A 85 -0.06 -11.67 -6.07
C TYR A 85 0.70 -12.35 -7.22
N VAL A 86 0.87 -13.67 -7.15
CA VAL A 86 1.49 -14.49 -8.22
C VAL A 86 0.45 -14.97 -9.25
N SER A 87 -0.83 -14.68 -9.05
CA SER A 87 -1.88 -15.11 -9.99
C SER A 87 -1.68 -14.51 -11.39
N LEU A 88 -2.05 -15.29 -12.42
CA LEU A 88 -1.95 -14.86 -13.82
C LEU A 88 -2.74 -13.58 -14.06
N LYS A 89 -3.94 -13.45 -13.47
CA LYS A 89 -4.79 -12.26 -13.59
C LYS A 89 -4.09 -11.01 -13.04
N TYR A 90 -3.47 -11.12 -11.86
CA TYR A 90 -2.74 -10.00 -11.26
C TYR A 90 -1.53 -9.60 -12.10
N SER A 91 -0.76 -10.58 -12.56
CA SER A 91 0.39 -10.35 -13.44
C SER A 91 -0.01 -9.69 -14.76
N THR A 92 -1.12 -10.12 -15.36
CA THR A 92 -1.68 -9.51 -16.58
C THR A 92 -2.10 -8.06 -16.34
N ALA A 93 -2.80 -7.78 -15.24
CA ALA A 93 -3.24 -6.42 -14.91
C ALA A 93 -2.07 -5.45 -14.72
N LEU A 94 -0.98 -5.90 -14.08
CA LEU A 94 0.25 -5.12 -13.97
C LEU A 94 0.87 -4.87 -15.35
N ALA A 95 0.94 -5.88 -16.21
CA ALA A 95 1.50 -5.76 -17.56
C ALA A 95 0.69 -4.79 -18.44
N GLU A 96 -0.64 -4.88 -18.42
CA GLU A 96 -1.56 -3.97 -19.13
C GLU A 96 -1.42 -2.53 -18.64
N SER A 97 -1.17 -2.35 -17.34
CA SER A 97 -0.89 -1.06 -16.72
C SER A 97 0.54 -0.58 -16.90
N LYS A 98 1.40 -1.33 -17.62
CA LYS A 98 2.83 -1.06 -17.84
C LYS A 98 3.65 -0.93 -16.54
N ILE A 99 3.24 -1.68 -15.52
CA ILE A 99 3.90 -1.77 -14.22
C ILE A 99 4.82 -2.99 -14.21
N ARG A 100 6.04 -2.82 -13.71
CA ARG A 100 7.02 -3.91 -13.61
C ARG A 100 6.85 -4.63 -12.26
N PRO A 101 6.46 -5.92 -12.23
CA PRO A 101 6.48 -6.67 -10.99
C PRO A 101 7.92 -6.89 -10.51
N SER A 102 8.16 -6.77 -9.21
CA SER A 102 9.42 -7.18 -8.56
C SER A 102 9.11 -8.19 -7.47
N VAL A 103 9.77 -9.34 -7.51
CA VAL A 103 9.56 -10.44 -6.55
C VAL A 103 10.91 -11.01 -6.10
N GLY A 104 11.29 -10.86 -4.83
CA GLY A 104 12.32 -11.68 -4.19
C GLY A 104 13.80 -11.30 -4.41
N THR A 105 14.21 -10.02 -4.34
CA THR A 105 15.63 -9.59 -4.40
C THR A 105 16.12 -8.78 -3.17
N VAL A 106 17.39 -8.37 -3.12
CA VAL A 106 18.03 -7.81 -1.91
C VAL A 106 17.51 -6.41 -1.50
N GLY A 107 16.75 -5.72 -2.36
CA GLY A 107 16.02 -4.49 -2.00
C GLY A 107 14.79 -4.74 -1.13
N ASP A 108 14.31 -5.99 -1.12
CA ASP A 108 13.04 -6.40 -0.54
C ASP A 108 12.97 -6.26 0.98
N CYS A 109 14.09 -6.29 1.71
CA CYS A 109 14.01 -6.20 3.17
C CYS A 109 13.54 -4.82 3.65
N TYR A 110 13.89 -3.75 2.96
CA TYR A 110 13.43 -2.39 3.31
C TYR A 110 12.00 -2.15 2.83
N ASP A 111 11.67 -2.69 1.66
CA ASP A 111 10.35 -2.58 1.06
C ASP A 111 9.32 -3.39 1.86
N ASN A 112 9.67 -4.62 2.25
CA ASN A 112 8.88 -5.45 3.14
C ASN A 112 8.75 -4.80 4.52
N ALA A 113 9.84 -4.24 5.07
CA ALA A 113 9.78 -3.55 6.35
C ALA A 113 8.81 -2.34 6.32
N LEU A 114 8.68 -1.63 5.20
CA LEU A 114 7.66 -0.58 5.08
C LEU A 114 6.24 -1.16 5.13
N ALA A 115 5.96 -2.18 4.34
CA ALA A 115 4.64 -2.80 4.30
C ALA A 115 4.26 -3.37 5.68
N GLU A 116 5.19 -4.09 6.32
CA GLU A 116 5.05 -4.60 7.69
C GLU A 116 4.82 -3.48 8.71
N THR A 117 5.54 -2.35 8.58
CA THR A 117 5.35 -1.19 9.47
C THR A 117 3.95 -0.61 9.32
N VAL A 118 3.46 -0.44 8.09
CA VAL A 118 2.11 0.06 7.83
C VAL A 118 1.07 -0.88 8.45
N ASN A 119 1.24 -2.19 8.25
CA ASN A 119 0.36 -3.20 8.83
C ASN A 119 0.38 -3.22 10.36
N GLY A 120 1.56 -3.05 10.97
CA GLY A 120 1.71 -2.93 12.42
C GLY A 120 1.00 -1.69 12.99
N LEU A 121 1.18 -0.53 12.35
CA LEU A 121 0.54 0.73 12.76
C LEU A 121 -0.98 0.68 12.58
N TYR A 122 -1.45 0.15 11.45
CA TYR A 122 -2.87 -0.10 11.20
C TYR A 122 -3.49 -0.96 12.31
N LYS A 123 -2.82 -2.07 12.68
CA LYS A 123 -3.30 -2.94 13.75
C LYS A 123 -3.32 -2.24 15.10
N ALA A 124 -2.25 -1.54 15.46
CA ALA A 124 -2.14 -0.88 16.76
C ALA A 124 -3.11 0.29 16.92
N GLU A 125 -3.16 1.19 15.93
CA GLU A 125 -3.84 2.49 16.05
C GLU A 125 -5.32 2.44 15.68
N LEU A 126 -5.72 1.52 14.81
CA LEU A 126 -7.12 1.36 14.41
C LEU A 126 -7.71 0.10 15.05
N ILE A 127 -7.17 -1.06 14.68
CA ILE A 127 -7.86 -2.33 14.93
C ILE A 127 -7.93 -2.67 16.42
N HIS A 128 -6.81 -2.52 17.13
CA HIS A 128 -6.76 -2.81 18.57
C HIS A 128 -7.34 -1.67 19.40
N ALA A 129 -7.22 -0.42 18.93
CA ALA A 129 -7.72 0.74 19.65
C ALA A 129 -9.25 0.90 19.62
N GLN A 130 -9.91 0.47 18.53
CA GLN A 130 -11.36 0.68 18.32
C GLN A 130 -12.19 -0.60 18.32
N GLY A 131 -11.55 -1.77 18.39
CA GLY A 131 -12.27 -3.04 18.51
C GLY A 131 -13.02 -3.19 19.84
N PRO A 132 -13.82 -4.26 20.01
CA PRO A 132 -14.00 -5.39 19.09
C PRO A 132 -14.85 -5.06 17.85
N TRP A 133 -14.55 -5.72 16.73
CA TRP A 133 -15.22 -5.52 15.43
C TRP A 133 -16.29 -6.57 15.20
N THR A 134 -17.50 -6.17 14.80
CA THR A 134 -18.61 -7.12 14.60
C THR A 134 -18.58 -7.74 13.20
N SER A 135 -18.24 -6.95 12.18
CA SER A 135 -18.35 -7.33 10.77
C SER A 135 -17.21 -6.80 9.90
N VAL A 136 -17.06 -7.38 8.71
CA VAL A 136 -16.09 -6.93 7.70
C VAL A 136 -16.40 -5.51 7.23
N GLY A 137 -17.68 -5.14 7.11
CA GLY A 137 -18.08 -3.79 6.68
C GLY A 137 -17.70 -2.70 7.68
N GLU A 138 -17.74 -2.99 8.98
CA GLU A 138 -17.24 -2.06 10.00
C GLU A 138 -15.74 -1.83 9.87
N VAL A 139 -14.98 -2.92 9.67
CA VAL A 139 -13.53 -2.84 9.45
C VAL A 139 -13.25 -2.05 8.18
N GLU A 140 -13.89 -2.37 7.05
CA GLU A 140 -13.69 -1.68 5.77
C GLU A 140 -13.92 -0.17 5.90
N LEU A 141 -15.04 0.25 6.49
CA LEU A 141 -15.34 1.67 6.66
C LEU A 141 -14.33 2.36 7.59
N ALA A 142 -13.93 1.71 8.68
CA ALA A 142 -12.92 2.24 9.60
C ALA A 142 -11.54 2.35 8.93
N THR A 143 -11.18 1.36 8.12
CA THR A 143 -9.95 1.33 7.34
C THR A 143 -9.91 2.47 6.34
N LEU A 144 -10.99 2.73 5.60
CA LEU A 144 -11.05 3.86 4.66
C LEU A 144 -10.84 5.20 5.38
N ARG A 145 -11.44 5.39 6.57
CA ARG A 145 -11.20 6.59 7.38
C ARG A 145 -9.76 6.69 7.87
N TRP A 146 -9.17 5.58 8.31
CA TRP A 146 -7.79 5.55 8.77
C TRP A 146 -6.80 5.84 7.63
N VAL A 147 -7.03 5.29 6.44
CA VAL A 147 -6.25 5.59 5.23
C VAL A 147 -6.35 7.06 4.84
N HIS A 148 -7.55 7.64 4.90
CA HIS A 148 -7.71 9.07 4.66
C HIS A 148 -6.93 9.91 5.69
N TRP A 149 -7.02 9.57 6.98
CA TRP A 149 -6.24 10.24 8.03
C TRP A 149 -4.73 10.06 7.83
N TRP A 150 -4.26 8.85 7.52
CA TRP A 150 -2.86 8.55 7.22
C TRP A 150 -2.34 9.46 6.10
N ASN A 151 -3.08 9.53 4.99
CA ASN A 151 -2.64 10.27 3.82
C ASN A 151 -2.68 11.79 3.99
N THR A 152 -3.60 12.32 4.81
CA THR A 152 -3.93 13.76 4.81
C THR A 152 -3.68 14.49 6.14
N LYS A 153 -3.43 13.76 7.22
CA LYS A 153 -3.30 14.32 8.59
C LYS A 153 -2.12 13.75 9.36
N ARG A 154 -1.70 12.50 9.09
CA ARG A 154 -0.58 11.88 9.81
C ARG A 154 0.74 12.47 9.32
N ILE A 155 1.51 13.03 10.25
CA ILE A 155 2.88 13.47 9.99
C ILE A 155 3.84 12.28 10.08
N HIS A 156 4.81 12.22 9.17
CA HIS A 156 5.82 11.17 9.17
C HIS A 156 7.20 11.77 9.38
N GLN A 157 7.90 11.33 10.44
CA GLN A 157 9.28 11.75 10.67
C GLN A 157 10.20 11.43 9.46
N ALA A 158 9.92 10.33 8.75
CA ALA A 158 10.67 9.97 7.54
C ALA A 158 10.49 10.96 6.37
N LEU A 159 9.45 11.80 6.43
CA LEU A 159 9.08 12.83 5.45
C LEU A 159 9.30 14.24 6.01
N ASP A 160 10.26 14.40 6.95
CA ASP A 160 10.52 15.68 7.61
C ASP A 160 9.28 16.31 8.27
N TYR A 161 8.47 15.45 8.90
CA TYR A 161 7.20 15.81 9.56
C TYR A 161 6.11 16.36 8.63
N ALA A 162 6.21 16.11 7.32
CA ALA A 162 5.12 16.31 6.37
C ALA A 162 4.14 15.12 6.33
N THR A 163 2.95 15.36 5.78
CA THR A 163 1.98 14.33 5.41
C THR A 163 2.29 13.72 4.04
N PRO A 164 1.82 12.48 3.76
CA PRO A 164 2.02 11.87 2.45
C PRO A 164 1.45 12.70 1.29
N GLN A 165 0.32 13.36 1.50
CA GLN A 165 -0.29 14.22 0.49
C GLN A 165 0.53 15.47 0.21
N GLU A 166 1.12 16.11 1.23
CA GLU A 166 1.99 17.27 1.01
C GLU A 166 3.19 16.90 0.13
N ILE A 167 3.84 15.77 0.40
CA ILE A 167 4.98 15.27 -0.38
C ILE A 167 4.65 15.02 -1.86
N GLU A 168 3.42 14.60 -2.19
CA GLU A 168 3.02 14.45 -3.59
C GLU A 168 2.71 15.77 -4.30
N THR A 169 2.31 16.80 -3.55
CA THR A 169 1.98 18.12 -4.10
C THR A 169 3.17 19.07 -4.17
N GLU A 170 4.27 18.78 -3.47
CA GLU A 170 5.49 19.55 -3.58
C GLU A 170 6.12 19.39 -4.97
N PRO A 171 6.48 20.48 -5.67
CA PRO A 171 7.22 20.38 -6.91
C PRO A 171 8.56 19.71 -6.62
N ILE A 172 8.85 18.61 -7.32
CA ILE A 172 10.17 17.98 -7.28
C ILE A 172 11.17 19.04 -7.73
N ASN A 173 11.90 19.63 -6.78
CA ASN A 173 12.99 20.56 -7.07
C ASN A 173 14.10 19.78 -7.76
N THR A 174 14.01 19.64 -9.08
CA THR A 174 15.17 19.36 -9.91
C THR A 174 16.00 20.64 -9.91
N GLY A 175 16.90 20.76 -8.93
CA GLY A 175 17.93 21.79 -8.97
C GLY A 175 18.69 21.76 -10.30
N PRO A 176 19.25 22.90 -10.73
CA PRO A 176 19.90 23.07 -12.03
C PRO A 176 21.10 22.13 -12.24
#